data_AF-A0A2N2QX91-F1
#
_entry.id   AF-A0A2N2QX91-F1
#
_cell.length_a   1.000
_cell.length_b   1.000
_cell.length_c   1.000
_cell.angle_alpha   90.00
_cell.angle_beta   90.00
_cell.angle_gamma   90.00
#
_symmetry.space_group_name_H-M   'P 1'
#
loop_
_entity.id
_entity.type
_entity.pdbx_description
1 polymer ?
#
loop_
_entity_poly.entity_id
_entity_poly.type
_entity_poly.pdbx_seq_one_letter_code
_entity_poly.pdbx_strand_id
1 'polypeptide(L)'
;MQGVIEEKIRLLHDVSHELRSPLARMQIALELARQQPAKVDEMFARIAYEIDRLDKTLGETLALSRLQSDLPAKDEECVNLGELLAEIVGDARFEAMGGGARIELSVAVRRPMMPLAACA
;
A
#
# COMPACT_ATOMS: atom_id res chain seq x y z
N MET A 1 3.47 -23.22 -23.23
CA MET A 1 2.05 -22.94 -22.91
C MET A 1 1.72 -23.10 -21.42
N GLN A 2 2.58 -23.70 -20.57
CA GLN A 2 2.33 -23.85 -19.12
C GLN A 2 2.66 -22.59 -18.28
N GLY A 3 3.59 -21.74 -18.71
CA GLY A 3 4.01 -20.55 -17.92
C GLY A 3 2.94 -19.44 -17.76
N VAL A 4 2.06 -19.25 -18.75
CA VAL A 4 1.04 -18.17 -18.74
C VAL A 4 -0.04 -18.41 -17.68
N ILE A 5 -0.35 -19.67 -17.38
CA ILE A 5 -1.36 -20.02 -16.38
C ILE A 5 -0.80 -19.81 -14.96
N GLU A 6 0.46 -20.18 -14.73
CA GLU A 6 1.11 -19.97 -13.43
C GLU A 6 1.32 -18.48 -13.10
N GLU A 7 1.58 -17.66 -14.12
CA GLU A 7 1.70 -16.20 -13.96
C GLU A 7 0.36 -15.54 -13.57
N LYS A 8 -0.74 -15.96 -14.21
CA LYS A 8 -2.09 -15.50 -13.84
C LYS A 8 -2.51 -15.91 -12.43
N ILE A 9 -2.15 -17.12 -11.99
CA ILE A 9 -2.46 -17.59 -10.63
C ILE A 9 -1.69 -16.78 -9.58
N ARG A 10 -0.42 -16.46 -9.84
CA ARG A 10 0.38 -15.57 -8.98
C ARG A 10 -0.22 -14.17 -8.88
N LEU A 11 -0.60 -13.57 -10.02
CA LEU A 11 -1.26 -12.26 -10.01
C LEU A 11 -2.53 -12.26 -9.15
N LEU A 12 -3.42 -13.25 -9.32
CA LEU A 12 -4.65 -13.35 -8.53
C LEU A 12 -4.37 -13.53 -7.02
N HIS A 13 -3.33 -14.28 -6.69
CA HIS A 13 -2.89 -14.45 -5.31
C HIS A 13 -2.39 -13.14 -4.71
N ASP A 14 -1.55 -12.39 -5.44
CA ASP A 14 -0.97 -11.13 -4.97
C ASP A 14 -2.05 -10.06 -4.79
N VAL A 15 -2.97 -9.93 -5.76
CA VAL A 15 -4.15 -9.08 -5.65
C VAL A 15 -5.01 -9.46 -4.44
N SER A 16 -5.20 -10.76 -4.20
CA SER A 16 -5.97 -11.21 -3.04
C SER A 16 -5.32 -10.82 -1.72
N HIS A 17 -3.98 -10.85 -1.62
CA HIS A 17 -3.27 -10.42 -0.42
C HIS A 17 -3.33 -8.91 -0.22
N GLU A 18 -3.07 -8.16 -1.28
CA GLU A 18 -3.07 -6.69 -1.23
C GLU A 18 -4.46 -6.10 -0.94
N LEU A 19 -5.55 -6.79 -1.30
CA LEU A 19 -6.91 -6.40 -0.92
C LEU A 19 -7.31 -6.86 0.50
N ARG A 20 -6.77 -7.99 0.97
CA ARG A 20 -7.10 -8.53 2.31
C ARG A 20 -6.54 -7.67 3.43
N SER A 21 -5.35 -7.09 3.26
CA SER A 21 -4.72 -6.22 4.27
C SER A 21 -5.56 -4.96 4.59
N PRO A 22 -5.95 -4.11 3.61
CA PRO A 22 -6.81 -2.95 3.89
C PRO A 22 -8.18 -3.35 4.43
N LEU A 23 -8.75 -4.46 3.95
CA LEU A 23 -10.01 -4.98 4.47
C LEU A 23 -9.92 -5.37 5.95
N ALA A 24 -8.88 -6.08 6.36
CA ALA A 24 -8.67 -6.47 7.75
C ALA A 24 -8.50 -5.24 8.65
N ARG A 25 -7.78 -4.22 8.19
CA ARG A 25 -7.58 -2.98 8.94
C ARG A 25 -8.86 -2.15 9.08
N MET A 26 -9.69 -2.10 8.04
CA MET A 26 -11.03 -1.50 8.13
C MET A 26 -11.92 -2.24 9.15
N GLN A 27 -11.86 -3.57 9.17
CA GLN A 27 -12.61 -4.37 10.15
C GLN A 27 -12.16 -4.09 11.59
N ILE A 28 -10.86 -3.95 11.82
CA ILE A 28 -10.30 -3.57 13.13
C ILE A 28 -10.75 -2.16 13.53
N ALA A 29 -10.66 -1.19 12.62
CA ALA A 29 -11.08 0.19 12.87
C ALA A 29 -12.58 0.28 13.19
N LEU A 30 -13.42 -0.49 12.47
CA LEU A 30 -14.86 -0.57 12.73
C LEU A 30 -15.16 -1.11 14.14
N GLU A 31 -14.45 -2.16 14.55
CA GLU A 31 -14.64 -2.76 15.88
C GLU A 31 -14.15 -1.82 16.99
N LEU A 32 -13.02 -1.15 16.79
CA LEU A 32 -12.52 -0.13 17.72
C LEU A 32 -13.47 1.07 17.84
N ALA A 33 -14.08 1.52 16.74
CA ALA A 33 -15.07 2.60 16.75
C ALA A 33 -16.30 2.25 17.61
N ARG A 34 -16.74 0.98 17.57
CA ARG A 34 -17.86 0.48 18.40
C ARG A 34 -17.50 0.44 19.88
N GLN A 35 -16.26 0.07 20.20
CA GLN A 35 -15.79 -0.07 21.59
C GLN A 35 -15.37 1.26 22.22
N GLN A 36 -14.91 2.22 21.42
CA GLN A 36 -14.35 3.50 21.89
C GLN A 36 -15.04 4.69 21.19
N PRO A 37 -16.21 5.13 21.68
CA PRO A 37 -16.97 6.25 21.09
C PRO A 37 -16.15 7.55 20.96
N ALA A 38 -15.21 7.77 21.87
CA ALA A 38 -14.33 8.95 21.87
C ALA A 38 -13.31 8.98 20.71
N LYS A 39 -13.10 7.85 20.01
CA LYS A 39 -12.16 7.73 18.88
C LYS A 39 -12.85 7.47 17.55
N VAL A 40 -14.17 7.61 17.48
CA VAL A 40 -14.96 7.30 16.27
C VAL A 40 -14.45 8.08 15.05
N ASP A 41 -14.17 9.38 15.21
CA ASP A 41 -13.67 10.20 14.10
C ASP A 41 -12.29 9.75 13.61
N GLU A 42 -11.40 9.32 14.51
CA GLU A 42 -10.09 8.75 14.18
C GLU A 42 -10.25 7.43 13.41
N MET A 43 -11.16 6.57 13.85
CA MET A 43 -11.42 5.29 13.19
C MET A 43 -12.09 5.47 11.82
N PHE A 44 -12.98 6.45 11.67
CA PHE A 44 -13.56 6.81 10.37
C PHE A 44 -12.51 7.38 9.42
N ALA A 45 -11.61 8.24 9.90
CA ALA A 45 -10.48 8.71 9.11
C ALA A 45 -9.59 7.53 8.65
N ARG A 46 -9.36 6.54 9.54
CA ARG A 46 -8.60 5.34 9.16
C ARG A 46 -9.34 4.50 8.11
N ILE A 47 -10.65 4.29 8.24
CA ILE A 47 -11.44 3.57 7.24
C ILE A 47 -11.40 4.28 5.89
N ALA A 48 -11.57 5.60 5.86
CA ALA A 48 -11.50 6.39 4.63
C ALA A 48 -10.12 6.25 3.95
N TYR A 49 -9.05 6.27 4.74
CA TYR A 49 -7.69 6.05 4.24
C TYR A 49 -7.50 4.65 3.64
N GLU A 50 -8.01 3.59 4.27
CA GLU A 50 -7.91 2.23 3.73
C GLU A 50 -8.71 2.05 2.44
N ILE A 51 -9.83 2.77 2.28
CA ILE A 51 -10.61 2.78 1.03
C ILE A 51 -9.78 3.40 -0.11
N ASP A 52 -9.15 4.55 0.14
CA ASP A 52 -8.28 5.21 -0.86
C ASP A 52 -7.09 4.33 -1.26
N ARG A 53 -6.46 3.68 -0.27
CA ARG A 53 -5.38 2.72 -0.52
C ARG A 53 -5.84 1.53 -1.35
N LEU A 54 -7.04 1.01 -1.09
CA LEU A 54 -7.62 -0.10 -1.85
C LEU A 54 -7.86 0.30 -3.32
N ASP A 55 -8.35 1.51 -3.57
CA ASP A 55 -8.52 2.06 -4.92
C ASP A 55 -7.18 2.21 -5.65
N LYS A 56 -6.12 2.65 -4.97
CA LYS A 56 -4.76 2.74 -5.53
C LYS A 56 -4.21 1.37 -5.91
N THR A 57 -4.27 0.39 -5.00
CA THR A 57 -3.83 -0.99 -5.24
C THR A 57 -4.60 -1.63 -6.41
N LEU A 58 -5.90 -1.37 -6.51
CA LEU A 58 -6.72 -1.82 -7.62
C LEU A 58 -6.26 -1.19 -8.95
N GLY A 59 -5.94 0.11 -8.93
CA GLY A 59 -5.36 0.82 -10.07
C GLY A 59 -4.03 0.23 -10.54
N GLU A 60 -3.12 -0.04 -9.61
CA GLU A 60 -1.81 -0.67 -9.87
C GLU A 60 -1.97 -2.08 -10.45
N THR A 61 -2.89 -2.88 -9.89
CA THR A 61 -3.23 -4.21 -10.40
C THR A 61 -3.74 -4.17 -11.84
N LEU A 62 -4.65 -3.25 -12.14
CA LEU A 62 -5.18 -3.05 -13.49
C LEU A 62 -4.08 -2.58 -14.45
N ALA A 63 -3.17 -1.73 -13.99
CA ALA A 63 -2.01 -1.29 -14.77
C ALA A 63 -1.05 -2.46 -15.07
N LEU A 64 -0.73 -3.30 -14.07
CA LEU A 64 0.08 -4.51 -14.25
C LEU A 64 -0.58 -5.50 -15.23
N SER A 65 -1.89 -5.72 -15.11
CA SER A 65 -2.62 -6.58 -16.05
C SER A 65 -2.57 -6.06 -17.49
N ARG A 66 -2.55 -4.73 -17.70
CA ARG A 66 -2.41 -4.12 -19.02
C ARG A 66 -0.98 -4.26 -19.56
N LEU A 67 0.04 -4.14 -18.71
CA LEU A 67 1.45 -4.31 -19.07
C LEU A 67 1.78 -5.74 -19.50
N GLN A 68 1.24 -6.76 -18.80
CA GLN A 68 1.36 -8.16 -19.21
C GLN A 68 0.62 -8.48 -20.51
N SER A 69 -0.25 -7.57 -20.97
CA SER A 69 -1.04 -7.70 -22.19
C SER A 69 -0.44 -6.84 -23.32
N ASP A 70 0.87 -6.97 -23.61
CA ASP A 70 1.56 -6.46 -24.82
C ASP A 70 1.11 -5.07 -25.33
N LEU A 71 0.92 -4.10 -24.44
CA LEU A 71 0.67 -2.70 -24.79
C LEU A 71 1.97 -1.90 -24.58
N PRO A 72 2.37 -1.05 -25.55
CA PRO A 72 3.70 -0.45 -25.59
C PRO A 72 3.99 0.40 -24.34
N ALA A 73 5.27 0.36 -23.95
CA ALA A 73 5.86 0.92 -22.74
C ALA A 73 5.28 2.28 -22.34
N LYS A 74 4.87 2.39 -21.07
CA LYS A 74 4.48 3.66 -20.44
C LYS A 74 5.68 4.24 -19.68
N ASP A 75 5.76 5.56 -19.71
CA ASP A 75 6.86 6.41 -19.25
C ASP A 75 7.34 6.12 -17.82
N GLU A 76 8.64 6.27 -17.58
CA GLU A 76 9.23 6.23 -16.23
C GLU A 76 8.61 7.35 -15.36
N GLU A 77 8.02 6.99 -14.23
CA GLU A 77 7.40 7.93 -13.29
C GLU A 77 8.25 8.09 -12.03
N CYS A 78 8.37 9.33 -11.57
CA CYS A 78 9.12 9.67 -10.36
C CYS A 78 8.32 9.28 -9.10
N VAL A 79 8.91 8.45 -8.24
CA VAL A 79 8.27 8.00 -6.99
C VAL A 79 8.96 8.62 -5.77
N ASN A 80 8.18 9.24 -4.89
CA ASN A 80 8.67 9.72 -3.59
C ASN A 80 8.78 8.56 -2.59
N LEU A 81 9.98 7.97 -2.51
CA LEU A 81 10.30 6.88 -1.57
C LEU A 81 10.04 7.23 -0.10
N GLY A 82 10.17 8.50 0.29
CA GLY A 82 9.93 8.94 1.67
C GLY A 82 8.46 8.81 2.08
N GLU A 83 7.56 9.25 1.20
CA GLU A 83 6.11 9.14 1.41
C GLU A 83 5.67 7.67 1.40
N LEU A 84 6.15 6.88 0.44
CA LEU A 84 5.84 5.46 0.36
C LEU A 84 6.27 4.69 1.62
N LEU A 85 7.49 4.94 2.12
CA LEU A 85 7.98 4.29 3.34
C LEU A 85 7.23 4.75 4.59
N ALA A 86 6.82 6.03 4.65
CA ALA A 86 6.01 6.54 5.74
C ALA A 86 4.62 5.86 5.78
N GLU A 87 4.01 5.65 4.61
CA GLU A 87 2.76 4.93 4.43
C GLU A 87 2.85 3.51 5.01
N ILE A 88 3.84 2.74 4.54
CA ILE A 88 4.07 1.34 4.95
C ILE A 88 4.35 1.21 6.45
N VAL A 89 5.12 2.14 7.03
CA VAL A 89 5.47 2.09 8.45
C VAL A 89 4.30 2.51 9.33
N GLY A 90 3.50 3.49 8.89
CA GLY A 90 2.25 3.85 9.56
C GLY A 90 1.31 2.65 9.69
N ASP A 91 1.23 1.89 8.62
CA ASP A 91 0.45 0.66 8.52
C ASP A 91 0.92 -0.44 9.46
N ALA A 92 2.22 -0.74 9.44
CA ALA A 92 2.82 -1.73 10.33
C ALA A 92 2.71 -1.35 11.83
N ARG A 93 2.79 -0.06 12.15
CA ARG A 93 2.58 0.43 13.52
C ARG A 93 1.14 0.23 13.99
N PHE A 94 0.17 0.48 13.10
CA PHE A 94 -1.25 0.32 13.42
C PHE A 94 -1.58 -1.13 13.75
N GLU A 95 -1.10 -2.08 12.94
CA GLU A 95 -1.28 -3.52 13.18
C GLU A 95 -0.57 -3.98 14.47
N ALA A 96 0.59 -3.42 14.78
CA ALA A 96 1.37 -3.77 15.96
C ALA A 96 0.73 -3.32 17.29
N MET A 97 -0.25 -2.40 17.27
CA MET A 97 -0.96 -1.95 18.48
C MET A 97 -1.66 -3.09 19.23
N GLY A 98 -2.06 -4.17 18.53
CA GLY A 98 -2.67 -5.36 19.16
C GLY A 98 -1.66 -6.39 19.70
N GLY A 99 -0.38 -6.30 19.33
CA GLY A 99 0.63 -7.32 19.59
C GLY A 99 1.82 -6.88 20.46
N GLY A 100 1.90 -5.61 20.83
CA GLY A 100 2.95 -5.07 21.72
C GLY A 100 4.32 -4.86 21.04
N ALA A 101 4.42 -5.02 19.72
CA ALA A 101 5.63 -4.74 18.97
C ALA A 101 5.75 -3.24 18.62
N ARG A 102 6.99 -2.73 18.55
CA ARG A 102 7.28 -1.35 18.16
C ARG A 102 7.98 -1.32 16.82
N ILE A 103 7.41 -0.59 15.86
CA ILE A 103 7.96 -0.43 14.51
C ILE A 103 8.58 0.96 14.36
N GLU A 104 9.84 1.03 13.90
CA GLU A 104 10.57 2.27 13.66
C GLU A 104 11.16 2.30 12.25
N LEU A 105 11.07 3.47 11.59
CA LEU A 105 11.67 3.73 10.29
C LEU A 105 12.92 4.58 10.49
N SER A 106 14.07 4.10 9.99
CA SER A 106 15.31 4.85 9.93
C SER A 106 15.76 4.95 8.47
N VAL A 107 15.84 6.18 7.95
CA VAL A 107 16.28 6.43 6.57
C VAL A 107 17.60 7.20 6.60
N ALA A 108 18.65 6.59 6.05
CA ALA A 108 19.92 7.24 5.82
C ALA A 108 20.04 7.66 4.36
N VAL A 109 19.86 8.95 4.08
CA VAL A 109 20.02 9.48 2.71
C VAL A 109 21.49 9.82 2.48
N ARG A 110 22.17 9.12 1.57
CA ARG A 110 23.45 9.60 1.04
C ARG A 110 23.16 10.74 0.07
N ARG A 111 23.72 11.92 0.33
CA ARG A 111 23.68 13.01 -0.66
C ARG A 111 24.34 12.53 -1.95
N PRO A 112 23.65 12.55 -3.10
CA PRO A 112 24.28 12.22 -4.37
C PRO A 112 25.29 13.32 -4.76
N MET A 113 26.38 12.91 -5.41
CA MET A 113 27.48 13.80 -5.84
C MET A 113 27.12 14.65 -7.08
N MET A 114 25.88 14.55 -7.57
CA MET A 114 25.31 15.30 -8.69
C MET A 114 23.87 15.70 -8.34
N PRO A 115 23.38 16.86 -8.79
CA PRO A 115 22.00 17.25 -8.55
C PRO A 115 21.08 16.27 -9.30
N LEU A 116 20.15 15.63 -8.58
CA LEU A 116 19.03 14.96 -9.24
C LEU A 116 18.36 16.01 -10.13
N ALA A 117 18.27 15.75 -11.43
CA ALA A 117 17.36 16.48 -12.29
C ALA A 117 15.99 16.42 -11.61
N ALA A 118 15.47 17.57 -11.21
CA ALA A 118 14.18 17.66 -10.55
C ALA A 118 13.13 17.12 -11.53
N CYS A 119 12.41 16.09 -11.11
CA CYS A 119 11.14 15.76 -11.74
C CYS A 119 10.24 16.99 -11.62
N ALA A 120 9.84 17.54 -12.78
CA ALA A 120 8.97 18.70 -12.90
C ALA A 120 7.50 18.28 -12.85
#